data_AF-A0A1N7NRV2-F1
#
_entry.id   AF-A0A1N7NRV2-F1
#
_cell.length_a   1.000
_cell.length_b   1.000
_cell.length_c   1.000
_cell.angle_alpha   90.00
_cell.angle_beta   90.00
_cell.angle_gamma   90.00
#
_symmetry.space_group_name_H-M   'P 1'
#
loop_
_entity.id
_entity.type
_entity.pdbx_description
1 polymer ?
#
loop_
_entity_poly.entity_id
_entity_poly.type
_entity_poly.pdbx_seq_one_letter_code
_entity_poly.pdbx_strand_id
1 'polypeptide(L)'
;MAETEKTAVEQRPMIHKRRESEGRYMLSFVWMLLFTGISFVLVGMNLLPENLIIPAILLLAALQVLMQLFTFMHLDFKWYLTATVFMGSGCIVAATAIIAMLYWV
;
A
#
# COMPACT_ATOMS: atom_id res chain seq x y z
N MET A 1 26.54 47.11 -37.12
CA MET A 1 25.20 46.55 -36.88
C MET A 1 25.30 45.03 -36.71
N ALA A 2 25.82 44.55 -35.58
CA ALA A 2 25.95 43.11 -35.32
C ALA A 2 25.90 42.81 -33.82
N GLU A 3 24.94 43.43 -33.12
CA GLU A 3 24.77 43.29 -31.66
C GLU A 3 23.45 42.59 -31.27
N THR A 4 22.87 41.79 -32.16
CA THR A 4 21.60 41.11 -31.89
C THR A 4 21.68 39.64 -32.25
N GLU A 5 22.35 38.83 -31.41
CA GLU A 5 21.88 37.45 -31.13
C GLU A 5 22.61 36.77 -29.95
N LYS A 6 23.09 37.55 -28.96
CA LYS A 6 23.29 36.97 -27.64
C LYS A 6 21.93 36.95 -26.95
N THR A 7 21.21 35.82 -27.04
CA THR A 7 20.22 35.28 -26.08
C THR A 7 19.17 34.43 -26.79
N ALA A 8 19.56 33.26 -27.29
CA ALA A 8 18.61 32.22 -27.67
C ALA A 8 18.99 30.85 -27.06
N VAL A 9 19.70 30.88 -25.93
CA VAL A 9 19.66 29.75 -24.98
C VAL A 9 18.36 29.92 -24.20
N GLU A 10 17.25 29.68 -24.88
CA GLU A 10 15.94 29.63 -24.26
C GLU A 10 15.98 28.48 -23.25
N GLN A 11 15.87 28.90 -21.99
CA GLN A 11 16.00 28.07 -20.81
C GLN A 11 15.00 26.93 -20.90
N ARG A 12 15.51 25.69 -20.98
CA ARG A 12 14.68 24.50 -20.73
C ARG A 12 14.03 24.70 -19.37
N PRO A 13 12.68 24.73 -19.25
CA PRO A 13 12.09 24.68 -17.93
C PRO A 13 12.36 23.25 -17.42
N MET A 14 13.39 23.09 -16.60
CA MET A 14 13.52 21.94 -15.73
C MET A 14 12.37 22.05 -14.72
N ILE A 15 11.18 21.66 -15.16
CA ILE A 15 9.98 21.50 -14.35
C ILE A 15 10.39 20.53 -13.25
N HIS A 16 10.65 21.09 -12.06
CA HIS A 16 10.90 20.37 -10.84
C HIS A 16 9.60 19.67 -10.39
N LYS A 17 9.16 18.64 -11.11
CA LYS A 17 8.06 17.77 -10.68
C LYS A 17 8.60 16.66 -9.78
N ARG A 18 9.22 17.03 -8.65
CA ARG A 18 9.87 16.11 -7.70
C ARG A 18 9.48 16.37 -6.25
N ARG A 19 8.26 16.83 -5.98
CA ARG A 19 7.76 17.05 -4.61
C ARG A 19 6.37 16.49 -4.28
N GLU A 20 5.73 15.77 -5.20
CA GLU A 20 4.42 15.14 -4.92
C GLU A 20 4.53 13.68 -4.45
N SER A 21 5.74 13.12 -4.41
CA SER A 21 5.93 11.69 -4.08
C SER A 21 6.01 11.42 -2.57
N GLU A 22 6.46 12.36 -1.75
CA GLU A 22 6.77 12.07 -0.33
C GLU A 22 5.52 12.06 0.56
N GLY A 23 4.53 12.91 0.27
CA GLY A 23 3.30 13.02 1.09
C GLY A 23 2.34 11.83 0.95
N ARG A 24 2.35 11.12 -0.18
CA ARG A 24 1.42 10.00 -0.44
C ARG A 24 1.74 8.77 0.43
N TYR A 25 3.02 8.54 0.73
CA TYR A 25 3.43 7.45 1.62
C TYR A 25 3.05 7.70 3.08
N MET A 26 3.13 8.95 3.54
CA MET A 26 2.76 9.33 4.90
C MET A 26 1.26 9.08 5.16
N LEU A 27 0.40 9.36 4.18
CA LEU A 27 -1.04 9.14 4.29
C LEU A 27 -1.38 7.65 4.46
N SER A 28 -0.80 6.77 3.64
CA SER A 28 -1.00 5.33 3.76
C SER A 28 -0.45 4.77 5.08
N PHE A 29 0.68 5.28 5.56
CA PHE A 29 1.24 4.90 6.85
C PHE A 29 0.28 5.24 8.00
N VAL A 30 -0.32 6.43 7.99
CA VAL A 30 -1.33 6.83 8.98
C VAL A 30 -2.57 5.92 8.89
N TRP A 31 -3.04 5.59 7.69
CA TRP A 31 -4.16 4.65 7.53
C TRP A 31 -3.87 3.27 8.16
N MET A 32 -2.68 2.71 7.96
CA MET A 32 -2.28 1.44 8.60
C MET A 32 -2.28 1.55 10.12
N LEU A 33 -1.78 2.65 10.66
CA LEU A 33 -1.74 2.87 12.11
C LEU A 33 -3.14 3.01 12.70
N LEU A 34 -4.07 3.65 11.99
CA LEU A 34 -5.47 3.74 12.39
C LEU A 34 -6.15 2.36 12.39
N PHE A 35 -6.03 1.59 11.31
CA PHE A 35 -6.66 0.27 11.21
C PHE A 35 -6.10 -0.73 12.25
N THR A 36 -4.79 -0.69 12.53
CA THR A 36 -4.20 -1.51 13.60
C THR A 36 -4.72 -1.06 14.96
N GLY A 37 -4.70 0.25 15.24
CA GLY A 37 -5.22 0.81 16.49
C GLY A 37 -6.67 0.42 16.76
N ILE A 38 -7.53 0.47 15.74
CA ILE A 38 -8.93 0.02 15.84
C ILE A 38 -9.01 -1.47 16.24
N SER A 39 -8.18 -2.32 15.63
CA SER A 39 -8.13 -3.76 15.97
C SER A 39 -7.71 -4.00 17.44
N PHE A 40 -6.70 -3.27 17.92
CA PHE A 40 -6.26 -3.34 19.32
C PHE A 40 -7.32 -2.87 20.30
N VAL A 41 -8.02 -1.77 19.99
CA VAL A 41 -9.13 -1.28 20.82
C VAL A 41 -10.27 -2.29 20.83
N LEU A 42 -10.59 -2.87 19.68
CA LEU A 42 -11.66 -3.86 19.54
C LEU A 42 -11.43 -5.08 20.44
N VAL A 43 -10.21 -5.61 20.47
CA VAL A 43 -9.80 -6.74 21.32
C VAL A 43 -9.64 -6.31 22.79
N GLY A 44 -8.96 -5.19 23.05
CA GLY A 44 -8.65 -4.74 24.40
C GLY A 44 -9.87 -4.38 25.23
N MET A 45 -10.94 -3.89 24.59
CA MET A 45 -12.21 -3.58 25.26
C MET A 45 -13.21 -4.75 25.26
N ASN A 46 -12.87 -5.91 24.69
CA ASN A 46 -13.78 -7.06 24.53
C ASN A 46 -15.15 -6.64 23.96
N LEU A 47 -15.15 -5.81 22.92
CA LEU A 47 -16.38 -5.29 22.32
C LEU A 47 -17.23 -6.37 21.62
N LEU A 48 -16.65 -7.53 21.36
CA LEU A 48 -17.28 -8.70 20.73
C LEU A 48 -16.94 -9.97 21.53
N PRO A 49 -17.80 -11.01 21.50
CA PRO A 49 -17.46 -12.31 22.06
C PRO A 49 -16.28 -12.96 21.32
N GLU A 50 -15.48 -13.75 22.02
CA GLU A 50 -14.23 -14.36 21.50
C GLU A 50 -14.42 -15.08 20.15
N ASN A 51 -15.56 -15.76 19.98
CA ASN A 51 -15.91 -16.48 18.75
C ASN A 51 -16.05 -15.56 17.53
N LEU A 52 -16.44 -14.29 17.72
CA LEU A 52 -16.58 -13.32 16.64
C LEU A 52 -15.36 -12.40 16.53
N ILE A 53 -14.62 -12.21 17.62
CA ILE A 53 -13.47 -11.31 17.64
C ILE A 53 -12.32 -11.84 16.78
N ILE A 54 -12.03 -13.14 16.85
CA ILE A 54 -10.96 -13.79 16.08
C ILE A 54 -11.17 -13.65 14.56
N PRO A 55 -12.31 -14.04 13.96
CA PRO A 55 -12.52 -13.85 12.53
C PRO A 55 -12.58 -12.37 12.14
N ALA A 56 -13.09 -11.48 13.00
CA ALA A 56 -13.13 -10.05 12.74
C ALA A 56 -11.73 -9.43 12.62
N ILE A 57 -10.83 -9.69 13.57
CA ILE A 57 -9.46 -9.15 13.52
C ILE A 57 -8.65 -9.76 12.37
N LEU A 58 -8.92 -11.01 12.00
CA LEU A 58 -8.24 -11.69 10.90
C LEU A 58 -8.67 -11.10 9.55
N LEU A 59 -9.94 -10.70 9.41
CA LEU A 59 -10.43 -9.94 8.26
C LEU A 59 -9.81 -8.54 8.19
N LEU A 60 -9.71 -7.83 9.32
CA LEU A 60 -9.01 -6.54 9.39
C LEU A 60 -7.51 -6.68 9.04
N ALA A 61 -6.87 -7.76 9.48
CA ALA A 61 -5.47 -8.08 9.17
C ALA A 61 -5.26 -8.41 7.68
N ALA A 62 -6.18 -9.15 7.06
CA ALA A 62 -6.14 -9.37 5.61
C ALA A 62 -6.28 -8.05 4.83
N LEU A 63 -7.21 -7.18 5.23
CA LEU A 63 -7.38 -5.86 4.61
C LEU A 63 -6.12 -4.97 4.79
N GLN A 64 -5.45 -5.05 5.95
CA GLN A 64 -4.16 -4.42 6.19
C GLN A 64 -3.10 -4.85 5.19
N VAL A 65 -2.95 -6.17 4.95
CA VAL A 65 -1.96 -6.71 3.99
C VAL A 65 -2.23 -6.21 2.57
N LEU A 66 -3.49 -6.09 2.16
CA LEU A 66 -3.87 -5.53 0.85
C LEU A 66 -3.52 -4.04 0.74
N MET A 67 -3.83 -3.24 1.78
CA MET A 67 -3.51 -1.81 1.82
C MET A 67 -2.00 -1.56 1.82
N GLN A 68 -1.23 -2.44 2.48
CA GLN A 68 0.23 -2.43 2.44
C GLN A 68 0.75 -2.71 1.03
N LEU A 69 0.20 -3.74 0.38
CA LEU A 69 0.58 -4.07 -0.98
C LEU A 69 0.28 -2.95 -1.98
N PHE A 70 -0.90 -2.32 -1.89
CA PHE A 70 -1.30 -1.21 -2.77
C PHE A 70 -0.47 0.06 -2.55
N THR A 71 -0.05 0.31 -1.31
CA THR A 71 0.80 1.47 -0.97
C THR A 71 2.24 1.29 -1.42
N PHE A 72 2.82 0.10 -1.19
CA PHE A 72 4.20 -0.17 -1.58
C PHE A 72 4.34 -0.36 -3.09
N MET A 73 3.32 -0.89 -3.75
CA MET A 73 3.29 -1.03 -5.20
C MET A 73 2.44 0.10 -5.78
N HIS A 74 3.07 1.26 -5.97
CA HIS A 74 2.50 2.47 -6.57
C HIS A 74 1.97 2.13 -7.99
N LEU A 75 0.74 1.63 -8.09
CA LEU A 75 0.07 1.12 -9.30
C LEU A 75 -0.28 2.22 -10.32
N ASP A 76 0.51 3.28 -10.41
CA ASP A 76 0.30 4.42 -11.31
C ASP A 76 0.93 4.22 -12.71
N PHE A 77 1.57 3.07 -12.99
CA PHE A 77 2.08 2.77 -14.34
C PHE A 77 1.54 1.44 -14.91
N LYS A 78 0.78 1.59 -16.00
CA LYS A 78 0.04 0.59 -16.80
C LYS A 78 0.85 -0.63 -17.29
N TRP A 79 2.15 -0.72 -16.99
CA TRP A 79 3.09 -1.74 -17.47
C TRP A 79 3.62 -2.69 -16.37
N TYR A 80 3.30 -2.49 -15.08
CA TYR A 80 3.80 -3.32 -13.98
C TYR A 80 2.85 -4.45 -13.55
N LEU A 81 2.06 -4.96 -14.49
CA LEU A 81 1.04 -6.00 -14.28
C LEU A 81 1.68 -7.31 -13.75
N THR A 82 2.91 -7.60 -14.16
CA THR A 82 3.68 -8.78 -13.75
C THR A 82 3.95 -8.82 -12.24
N ALA A 83 4.26 -7.68 -11.60
CA ALA A 83 4.50 -7.66 -10.16
C ALA A 83 3.19 -7.75 -9.37
N THR A 84 2.11 -7.13 -9.85
CA THR A 84 0.77 -7.28 -9.25
C THR A 84 0.34 -8.74 -9.25
N VAL A 85 0.53 -9.43 -10.38
CA VAL A 85 0.18 -10.85 -10.52
C VAL A 85 1.08 -11.73 -9.67
N PHE A 86 2.39 -11.45 -9.61
CA PHE A 86 3.30 -12.17 -8.74
C PHE A 86 2.92 -12.04 -7.26
N MET A 87 2.62 -10.82 -6.80
CA MET A 87 2.25 -10.59 -5.40
C MET A 87 0.85 -11.11 -5.07
N GLY A 88 -0.10 -11.01 -6.01
CA GLY A 88 -1.40 -11.68 -5.90
C GLY A 88 -1.27 -13.21 -5.82
N SER A 89 -0.38 -13.80 -6.62
CA SER A 89 -0.09 -15.24 -6.55
C SER A 89 0.56 -15.65 -5.23
N GLY A 90 1.47 -14.83 -4.68
CA GLY A 90 2.06 -15.05 -3.36
C GLY A 90 1.01 -15.00 -2.24
N CYS A 91 0.03 -14.11 -2.35
CA CYS A 91 -1.10 -14.05 -1.42
C CYS A 91 -1.99 -15.30 -1.49
N ILE A 92 -2.23 -15.84 -2.69
CA ILE A 92 -2.98 -17.09 -2.88
C ILE A 92 -2.22 -18.28 -2.30
N VAL A 93 -0.90 -18.34 -2.50
CA VAL A 93 -0.04 -19.40 -1.95
C VAL A 93 -0.05 -19.32 -0.42
N ALA A 94 0.08 -18.12 0.16
CA ALA A 94 0.02 -17.93 1.61
C ALA A 94 -1.34 -18.34 2.18
N ALA A 95 -2.46 -17.96 1.54
CA ALA A 95 -3.80 -18.36 1.96
C ALA A 95 -3.97 -19.88 1.90
N THR A 96 -3.53 -20.51 0.81
CA THR A 96 -3.58 -21.98 0.65
C THR A 96 -2.73 -22.69 1.70
N ALA A 97 -1.55 -22.15 2.02
CA ALA A 97 -0.66 -22.72 3.05
C ALA A 97 -1.27 -22.64 4.45
N ILE A 98 -1.93 -21.52 4.79
CA ILE A 98 -2.63 -21.36 6.07
C ILE A 98 -3.80 -22.35 6.18
N ILE A 99 -4.60 -22.48 5.12
CA ILE A 99 -5.71 -23.45 5.06
C ILE A 99 -5.17 -24.87 5.18
N ALA A 100 -4.09 -25.21 4.47
CA ALA A 100 -3.44 -26.52 4.58
C ALA A 100 -2.99 -26.77 6.03
N MET A 101 -2.34 -25.83 6.71
CA MET A 101 -1.95 -26.01 8.12
C MET A 101 -3.14 -26.15 9.08
N LEU A 102 -4.26 -25.47 8.83
CA LEU A 102 -5.45 -25.54 9.69
C LEU A 102 -6.24 -26.84 9.51
N TYR A 103 -6.29 -27.40 8.30
CA TYR A 103 -7.09 -28.59 7.98
C TYR A 103 -6.29 -29.90 7.89
N TRP A 104 -4.96 -29.83 7.76
CA TRP A 104 -4.08 -31.00 7.67
C TRP A 104 -3.45 -31.40 9.02
N VAL A 105 -3.82 -30.73 10.10
CA VAL A 105 -3.50 -31.16 11.47
C VAL A 105 -4.54 -32.15 12.00
#